data_AF-A0A957VS82-F1
#
_entry.id   AF-A0A957VS82-F1
#
_cell.length_a   1.000
_cell.length_b   1.000
_cell.length_c   1.000
_cell.angle_alpha   90.00
_cell.angle_beta   90.00
_cell.angle_gamma   90.00
#
_symmetry.space_group_name_H-M   'P 1'
#
loop_
_entity.id
_entity.type
_entity.pdbx_description
1 polymer ?
#
loop_
_entity_poly.entity_id
_entity_poly.type
_entity_poly.pdbx_seq_one_letter_code
_entity_poly.pdbx_strand_id
1 'polypeptide(L)' 'MCGIVGYIGPQAAAPIVLNGLRQLEYRGYDSAGMAVIDGDGAIQIRRESGKLSNLARLLDDDPVA' A
#
# COMPACT_ATOMS: atom_id res chain seq x y z
N MET A 1 -13.88 0.16 -10.00
CA MET A 1 -14.20 -0.93 -9.05
C MET A 1 -13.06 -0.96 -8.03
N CYS A 2 -13.32 -1.24 -6.74
CA CYS A 2 -12.25 -1.18 -5.72
C CYS A 2 -11.62 -2.57 -5.52
N GLY A 3 -10.34 -2.61 -5.15
CA GLY A 3 -9.60 -3.81 -4.72
C GLY A 3 -8.93 -3.57 -3.38
N ILE A 4 -8.92 -4.58 -2.50
CA ILE A 4 -8.34 -4.49 -1.14
C ILE A 4 -7.46 -5.72 -0.91
N VAL A 5 -6.28 -5.51 -0.34
CA VAL A 5 -5.36 -6.56 0.12
C VAL A 5 -4.94 -6.23 1.56
N GLY A 6 -4.82 -7.27 2.39
CA GLY A 6 -4.29 -7.16 3.74
C GLY A 6 -3.27 -8.26 4.01
N TYR A 7 -2.33 -7.99 4.89
CA TYR A 7 -1.34 -8.95 5.35
C TYR A 7 -1.22 -8.88 6.88
N ILE A 8 -1.19 -10.04 7.53
CA ILE A 8 -0.88 -10.20 8.95
C ILE A 8 0.15 -11.33 9.02
N GLY A 9 1.33 -11.03 9.54
CA GLY A 9 2.40 -12.01 9.64
C GLY A 9 3.74 -11.38 10.02
N PRO A 10 4.80 -12.20 10.08
CA PRO A 10 6.10 -11.77 10.61
C PRO A 10 6.96 -10.97 9.62
N GLN A 11 6.54 -10.83 8.36
CA GLN A 11 7.31 -10.12 7.33
C GLN A 11 6.88 -8.64 7.26
N ALA A 12 7.70 -7.81 6.62
CA ALA A 12 7.33 -6.43 6.32
C ALA A 12 6.05 -6.41 5.46
N ALA A 13 5.00 -5.75 5.95
CA ALA A 13 3.69 -5.75 5.31
C ALA A 13 3.69 -4.96 3.99
N ALA A 14 4.42 -3.85 3.94
CA ALA A 14 4.42 -2.92 2.81
C ALA A 14 4.71 -3.58 1.44
N PRO A 15 5.82 -4.33 1.24
CA PRO A 15 6.09 -4.97 -0.05
C PRO A 15 5.06 -6.03 -0.43
N ILE A 16 4.48 -6.73 0.55
CA ILE A 16 3.47 -7.78 0.31
C ILE A 16 2.17 -7.14 -0.16
N VAL A 17 1.69 -6.12 0.56
CA VAL A 17 0.47 -5.40 0.20
C VAL A 17 0.64 -4.69 -1.14
N LEU A 18 1.79 -4.05 -1.40
CA LEU A 18 2.05 -3.39 -2.69
C LEU A 18 2.01 -4.40 -3.85
N ASN A 19 2.60 -5.58 -3.69
CA ASN A 19 2.53 -6.63 -4.70
C ASN A 19 1.12 -7.17 -4.89
N GLY A 20 0.35 -7.35 -3.81
CA GLY A 20 -1.05 -7.75 -3.91
C GLY A 20 -1.90 -6.72 -4.64
N LEU A 21 -1.70 -5.43 -4.36
CA LEU A 21 -2.38 -4.34 -5.07
C LEU A 21 -2.06 -4.35 -6.57
N ARG A 22 -0.82 -4.66 -6.98
CA ARG A 22 -0.45 -4.81 -8.41
C ARG A 22 -1.30 -5.87 -9.12
N GLN A 23 -1.60 -6.98 -8.44
CA GLN A 23 -2.46 -8.03 -9.00
C GLN A 23 -3.94 -7.60 -9.11
N LEU A 24 -4.36 -6.59 -8.35
CA LEU A 24 -5.72 -6.06 -8.37
C LEU A 24 -5.87 -4.78 -9.19
N GLU A 25 -4.78 -4.24 -9.76
CA GLU A 25 -4.76 -2.95 -10.45
C GLU A 25 -5.79 -2.91 -11.58
N TYR A 26 -6.06 -4.05 -12.23
CA TYR A 26 -7.07 -4.17 -13.29
C TYR A 26 -8.49 -3.70 -12.89
N ARG A 27 -8.80 -3.63 -11.59
CA ARG A 27 -10.12 -3.24 -11.06
C ARG A 27 -10.31 -1.73 -10.94
N GLY A 28 -9.24 -0.97 -10.75
CA GLY A 28 -9.34 0.46 -10.46
C GLY A 28 -8.00 1.19 -10.41
N TYR A 29 -8.00 2.41 -10.93
CA TYR A 29 -6.80 3.23 -11.13
C TYR A 29 -7.01 4.69 -10.70
N ASP A 30 -8.12 4.98 -10.01
CA ASP A 30 -8.47 6.35 -9.61
C ASP A 30 -7.67 6.79 -8.38
N SER A 31 -7.29 5.86 -7.50
CA SER A 31 -6.44 6.08 -6.33
C SER A 31 -5.90 4.77 -5.78
N ALA A 32 -4.84 4.87 -4.98
CA ALA A 32 -4.29 3.75 -4.20
C ALA A 32 -3.85 4.24 -2.81
N GLY A 33 -3.88 3.36 -1.81
CA GLY A 33 -3.39 3.66 -0.48
C GLY A 33 -3.00 2.42 0.31
N MET A 34 -2.18 2.62 1.32
CA MET A 34 -1.69 1.60 2.24
C MET A 34 -1.66 2.16 3.66
N ALA A 35 -2.01 1.31 4.62
CA ALA A 35 -1.82 1.56 6.03
C ALA A 35 -1.01 0.40 6.63
N VAL A 36 -0.01 0.73 7.45
CA VAL A 36 0.83 -0.24 8.17
C VAL A 36 0.88 0.18 9.64
N ILE A 37 0.86 -0.80 10.54
CA ILE A 37 1.10 -0.59 11.97
C ILE A 37 2.61 -0.76 12.20
N ASP A 38 3.27 0.26 12.73
CA ASP A 38 4.70 0.23 13.03
C ASP A 38 5.02 -0.52 14.33
N GLY A 39 6.31 -0.60 14.67
CA GLY A 39 6.80 -1.29 15.86
C GLY A 39 6.29 -0.70 17.18
N ASP A 40 5.89 0.57 17.18
CA ASP A 40 5.32 1.27 18.35
C ASP A 40 3.79 1.17 18.40
N GLY A 41 3.19 0.48 17.43
CA GLY A 41 1.74 0.32 17.31
C GLY A 41 1.04 1.52 16.66
N ALA A 42 1.79 2.50 16.12
CA ALA A 42 1.21 3.64 15.44
C ALA A 42 0.87 3.29 13.98
N ILE A 43 -0.23 3.87 13.47
CA ILE A 43 -0.68 3.65 12.11
C ILE A 43 0.00 4.67 11.19
N GLN A 44 0.81 4.17 10.27
CA GLN A 44 1.39 4.92 9.16
C GLN A 44 0.50 4.75 7.92
N ILE A 45 0.09 5.87 7.30
CA ILE A 45 -0.77 5.85 6.12
C ILE A 45 -0.09 6.62 4.98
N ARG A 46 -0.08 6.02 3.79
CA ARG A 46 0.26 6.71 2.54
C ARG A 46 -0.83 6.44 1.52
N ARG A 47 -1.27 7.48 0.82
CA ARG A 47 -2.30 7.41 -0.20
C ARG A 47 -1.95 8.35 -1.31
N GLU A 48 -2.26 7.97 -2.54
CA GLU A 48 -2.10 8.86 -3.67
C GLU A 48 -3.18 8.65 -4.74
N SER A 49 -3.49 9.73 -5.45
CA SER A 49 -4.44 9.71 -6.56
C SER A 49 -3.80 9.12 -7.82
N GLY A 50 -4.64 8.49 -8.65
CA GLY A 50 -4.21 7.84 -9.89
C GLY A 50 -3.70 6.41 -9.69
N LYS A 51 -2.80 6.01 -10.60
CA LYS A 51 -2.30 4.62 -10.71
C LYS A 51 -1.50 4.19 -9.48
N LEU A 52 -1.41 2.87 -9.28
CA LEU A 52 -0.63 2.28 -8.19
C LEU A 52 0.86 2.68 -8.25
N SER A 53 1.39 2.97 -9.43
CA SER A 53 2.75 3.49 -9.61
C SER A 53 3.01 4.80 -8.85
N ASN A 54 1.99 5.64 -8.64
CA ASN A 54 2.13 6.87 -7.88
C ASN A 54 2.32 6.58 -6.39
N LEU A 55 1.55 5.64 -5.84
CA LEU A 55 1.75 5.16 -4.47
C LEU A 55 3.12 4.50 -4.31
N ALA A 56 3.56 3.69 -5.29
CA ALA A 56 4.88 3.07 -5.24
C ALA A 56 6.00 4.11 -5.15
N ARG A 57 5.96 5.15 -6.00
CA ARG A 57 6.90 6.27 -5.94
C ARG A 57 6.83 7.04 -4.62
N LEU A 58 5.62 7.30 -4.10
CA LEU A 58 5.45 7.94 -2.79
C LEU A 58 6.10 7.12 -1.67
N LEU A 59 6.01 5.78 -1.73
CA LEU A 59 6.63 4.90 -0.74
C LEU A 59 8.17 4.84 -0.86
N ASP A 60 8.73 5.10 -2.05
CA ASP A 60 10.17 5.25 -2.24
C ASP A 60 10.68 6.56 -1.60
N ASP A 61 9.90 7.64 -1.69
CA ASP A 61 10.24 8.96 -1.15
C ASP A 61 9.92 9.10 0.36
N ASP A 62 8.81 8.52 0.81
CA ASP A 62 8.24 8.63 2.15
C ASP A 62 7.69 7.25 2.60
N PRO A 63 8.59 6.37 3.09
CA PRO A 63 8.25 4.98 3.39
C PRO A 63 7.33 4.84 4.60
N VAL A 64 6.61 3.73 4.63
CA VAL A 64 5.93 3.22 5.83
C VAL A 64 6.82 2.19 6.53
N ALA A 65 6.63 2.03 7.84
CA ALA A 65 7.42 1.18 8.72
C ALA A 65 7.41 -0.32 8.33
#